data_AF-A0A455UAG1-F1
#
_entry.id   AF-A0A455UAG1-F1
#
_cell.length_a   1.000
_cell.length_b   1.000
_cell.length_c   1.000
_cell.angle_alpha   90.00
_cell.angle_beta   90.00
_cell.angle_gamma   90.00
#
_symmetry.space_group_name_H-M   'P 1'
#
loop_
_entity.id
_entity.type
_entity.pdbx_description
1 polymer ?
#
loop_
_entity_poly.entity_id
_entity_poly.type
_entity_poly.pdbx_seq_one_letter_code
_entity_poly.pdbx_strand_id
1 'polypeptide(L)' 'MEDWAREDRPQEICPELRAHPNTLFTAHIGSAVQDVRLMIEQRAADNILQALQGERPQDAANSPIIAEETPC' A
#
# COMPACT_ATOMS: atom_id res chain seq x y z
N MET A 1 1.42 -7.40 -8.00
CA MET A 1 2.09 -8.34 -7.08
C MET A 1 2.75 -7.51 -6.02
N GLU A 2 2.44 -7.74 -4.75
CA GLU A 2 3.07 -7.00 -3.65
C GLU A 2 4.52 -7.49 -3.44
N ASP A 3 5.39 -6.65 -2.89
CA ASP A 3 6.83 -6.93 -2.74
C ASP A 3 7.13 -8.18 -1.90
N TRP A 4 6.23 -8.56 -0.98
CA TRP A 4 6.39 -9.78 -0.17
C TRP A 4 6.20 -11.07 -0.97
N ALA A 5 5.49 -11.02 -2.09
CA ALA A 5 5.17 -12.17 -2.94
C ALA A 5 6.20 -12.39 -4.07
N ARG A 6 7.24 -11.56 -4.15
CA ARG A 6 8.32 -11.73 -5.13
C ARG A 6 9.20 -12.93 -4.78
N GLU A 7 9.46 -13.79 -5.77
CA GLU A 7 10.34 -14.97 -5.61
C GLU A 7 11.78 -14.58 -5.25
N ASP A 8 12.26 -13.44 -5.74
CA ASP A 8 13.62 -12.94 -5.55
C ASP A 8 13.77 -12.00 -4.33
N ARG A 9 12.79 -11.98 -3.43
CA ARG A 9 12.80 -11.07 -2.29
C ARG A 9 14.03 -11.33 -1.37
N PRO A 10 14.85 -10.31 -1.09
CA PRO A 10 15.95 -10.43 -0.13
C PRO A 10 15.44 -10.81 1.26
N GLN A 11 16.04 -11.83 1.88
CA GLN A 11 15.70 -12.26 3.25
C GLN A 11 16.48 -11.51 4.33
N GLU A 12 17.56 -10.84 3.95
CA GLU A 12 18.43 -10.09 4.85
C GLU A 12 18.73 -8.70 4.31
N ILE A 13 19.08 -7.79 5.22
CA ILE A 13 19.64 -6.49 4.86
C ILE A 13 21.03 -6.73 4.28
N CYS A 14 21.31 -6.12 3.13
CA CYS A 14 22.63 -6.09 2.48
C CYS A 14 23.76 -5.88 3.52
N PRO A 15 24.75 -6.78 3.61
CA PRO A 15 25.80 -6.73 4.64
C PRO A 15 26.56 -5.40 4.68
N GLU A 16 26.84 -4.83 3.51
CA GLU A 16 27.53 -3.56 3.35
C GLU A 16 26.72 -2.40 3.93
N LEU A 17 25.40 -2.41 3.70
CA LEU A 17 24.49 -1.40 4.24
C LEU A 17 24.37 -1.54 5.76
N ARG A 18 24.30 -2.79 6.26
CA ARG A 18 24.20 -3.10 7.68
C ARG A 18 25.46 -2.71 8.47
N ALA A 19 26.63 -2.83 7.84
CA ALA A 19 27.91 -2.47 8.45
C ALA A 19 28.24 -0.97 8.36
N HIS A 20 27.48 -0.20 7.58
CA HIS A 20 27.80 1.20 7.33
C HIS A 20 27.49 2.07 8.57
N PRO A 21 28.46 2.85 9.09
CA PRO A 21 28.34 3.53 10.38
C PRO A 21 27.35 4.70 10.39
N ASN A 22 27.01 5.24 9.22
CA ASN A 22 26.11 6.39 9.08
C ASN A 22 24.71 5.98 8.56
N THR A 23 24.26 4.78 8.91
CA THR A 23 22.95 4.25 8.49
C THR A 23 22.07 4.01 9.70
N LEU A 24 20.86 4.59 9.69
CA LEU A 24 19.82 4.31 10.68
C LEU A 24 18.70 3.50 10.02
N PHE A 25 18.39 2.34 10.59
CA PHE A 25 17.29 1.51 10.14
C PHE A 25 16.06 1.72 11.01
N THR A 26 14.89 1.77 10.38
CA THR A 26 13.60 1.79 11.06
C THR A 26 12.69 0.74 10.44
N ALA A 27 11.78 0.16 11.23
CA ALA A 27 10.90 -0.92 10.79
C ALA A 27 9.71 -0.41 9.94
N HIS A 28 9.97 0.36 8.88
CA HIS A 28 8.95 0.97 8.01
C HIS A 28 7.82 1.68 8.81
N ILE A 29 8.19 2.38 9.88
CA ILE A 29 7.26 2.95 10.86
C ILE A 29 6.86 4.41 10.57
N GLY A 30 7.08 4.90 9.34
CA GLY A 30 6.89 6.32 9.01
C GLY A 30 5.48 6.86 9.27
N SER A 31 4.45 6.01 9.16
CA SER A 31 3.05 6.33 9.49
C SER A 31 2.51 5.58 10.71
N ALA A 32 3.36 4.86 11.45
CA ALA A 32 2.94 4.00 12.57
C ALA A 32 2.66 4.80 13.86
N VAL A 33 1.90 5.88 13.73
CA VAL A 33 1.37 6.69 14.83
C VAL A 33 -0.12 6.39 14.92
N GLN A 34 -0.64 6.11 16.13
CA GLN A 34 -2.00 5.62 16.33
C GLN A 34 -3.05 6.43 15.56
N ASP A 35 -3.00 7.74 15.72
CA ASP A 35 -3.92 8.72 15.15
C ASP A 35 -3.84 8.71 13.62
N VAL A 36 -2.61 8.65 13.08
CA VAL A 36 -2.34 8.59 11.64
C VAL A 36 -2.88 7.30 11.05
N ARG A 37 -2.68 6.16 11.73
CA ARG A 37 -3.22 4.86 11.29
C ARG A 37 -4.74 4.85 11.27
N LEU A 38 -5.38 5.40 12.30
CA LEU A 38 -6.83 5.53 12.36
C LEU A 38 -7.37 6.38 11.19
N MET A 39 -6.72 7.51 10.88
CA MET A 39 -7.12 8.34 9.74
C MET A 39 -6.94 7.63 8.39
N ILE A 40 -5.86 6.86 8.22
CA ILE A 40 -5.64 6.05 7.01
C ILE A 40 -6.75 4.99 6.86
N GLU A 41 -7.09 4.30 7.95
CA GLU A 41 -8.12 3.25 7.96
C GLU A 41 -9.50 3.84 7.65
N GLN A 42 -9.86 4.97 8.27
CA GLN A 42 -11.11 5.68 7.99
C GLN A 42 -11.18 6.07 6.51
N ARG A 43 -10.09 6.65 5.96
CA ARG A 43 -10.06 7.06 4.56
C ARG A 43 -10.19 5.88 3.60
N ALA A 44 -9.57 4.74 3.94
CA ALA A 44 -9.71 3.52 3.16
C ALA A 44 -11.17 3.01 3.17
N ALA A 45 -11.82 3.02 4.33
CA ALA A 45 -13.22 2.63 4.46
C ALA A 45 -14.15 3.53 3.62
N ASP A 46 -13.95 4.85 3.67
CA ASP A 46 -14.75 5.81 2.91
C ASP A 46 -14.61 5.59 1.38
N ASN A 47 -13.39 5.35 0.89
CA ASN A 47 -13.14 5.05 -0.53
C ASN A 47 -13.82 3.74 -0.98
N ILE A 48 -13.80 2.70 -0.14
CA ILE A 48 -14.48 1.43 -0.43
C ILE A 48 -16.00 1.64 -0.52
N LEU A 49 -16.58 2.41 0.41
CA LEU A 49 -18.01 2.73 0.39
C LEU A 49 -18.40 3.49 -0.89
N GLN A 50 -17.62 4.51 -1.29
CA GLN A 50 -17.84 5.25 -2.54
C GLN A 50 -17.84 4.32 -3.75
N ALA A 51 -16.83 3.45 -3.87
CA ALA A 51 -16.76 2.48 -4.97
C ALA A 51 -17.99 1.54 -5.00
N LEU A 52 -18.40 1.02 -3.84
CA LEU A 52 -19.57 0.14 -3.73
C LEU A 52 -20.89 0.85 -4.04
N GLN A 53 -20.94 2.17 -3.87
CA GLN A 53 -22.08 3.01 -4.24
C GLN A 53 -22.06 3.40 -5.74
N GLY A 54 -21.06 2.97 -6.50
CA GLY A 54 -20.88 3.37 -7.90
C GLY A 54 -20.31 4.78 -8.06
N GLU A 55 -19.88 5.39 -6.97
CA GLU A 55 -19.19 6.67 -6.98
C GLU A 55 -17.70 6.49 -7.29
N ARG A 56 -17.06 7.52 -7.83
CA ARG A 56 -15.61 7.54 -7.95
C ARG A 56 -15.00 7.76 -6.56
N PRO A 57 -14.11 6.88 -6.06
CA PRO A 57 -13.41 7.11 -4.81
C PRO A 57 -12.64 8.43 -4.82
N GLN A 58 -12.70 9.19 -3.73
CA GLN A 58 -12.05 10.49 -3.61
C GLN A 58 -10.52 10.40 -3.76
N ASP A 59 -9.91 9.28 -3.31
CA ASP A 59 -8.46 9.03 -3.44
C ASP A 59 -8.15 8.04 -4.57
N ALA A 60 -8.98 8.01 -5.62
CA ALA A 60 -8.74 7.14 -6.78
C ALA A 60 -7.39 7.47 -7.45
N ALA A 61 -6.39 6.61 -7.23
CA ALA A 61 -5.07 6.70 -7.84
C ALA A 61 -5.04 6.28 -9.33
N ASN A 62 -6.11 5.63 -9.79
CA ASN A 62 -6.26 5.15 -11.16
C ASN A 62 -7.72 5.31 -11.64
N SER A 63 -7.95 5.02 -12.92
CA SER A 63 -9.28 5.01 -13.55
C SER A 63 -9.38 3.79 -14.45
N PRO A 64 -9.61 2.60 -13.86
CA PRO A 64 -9.71 1.38 -14.64
C PRO A 64 -10.90 1.47 -15.59
N ILE A 65 -10.67 1.16 -16.86
CA ILE A 65 -11.74 0.99 -17.82
C ILE A 65 -12.42 -0.34 -17.46
N ILE A 66 -13.71 -0.29 -17.10
CA ILE A 66 -14.50 -1.50 -16.92
C ILE A 66 -14.70 -2.06 -18.33
N ALA A 67 -14.02 -3.16 -18.66
CA ALA A 67 -14.32 -3.90 -19.88
C ALA A 67 -15.73 -4.47 -19.70
N GLU A 68 -16.63 -4.15 -20.64
CA GLU A 68 -17.99 -4.70 -20.62
C GLU A 68 -17.94 -6.23 -20.59
N GLU A 69 -18.79 -6.82 -19.74
CA GLU A 69 -18.91 -8.27 -19.62
C GLU A 69 -19.32 -8.87 -20.97
N THR A 70 -18.45 -9.67 -21.59
CA THR A 70 -18.85 -10.60 -22.65
C THR A 70 -19.82 -11.61 -22.02
N PRO A 71 -21.09 -11.69 -22.45
CA PRO A 71 -22.00 -12.70 -21.94
C PRO A 71 -21.50 -14.09 -22.35
N CYS A 72 -21.56 -15.05 -21.42
CA CYS A 72 -21.28 -16.47 -21.65
C CYS A 72 -22.09 -17.05 -22.82
#